data_AF-J2S8R1-F1
#
_entry.id   AF-J2S8R1-F1
#
_cell.length_a   1.000
_cell.length_b   1.000
_cell.length_c   1.000
_cell.angle_alpha   90.00
_cell.angle_beta   90.00
_cell.angle_gamma   90.00
#
_symmetry.space_group_name_H-M   'P 1'
#
loop_
_entity.id
_entity.type
_entity.pdbx_description
1 polymer ?
#
loop_
_entity_poly.entity_id
_entity_poly.type
_entity_poly.pdbx_seq_one_letter_code
_entity_poly.pdbx_strand_id
1 'polypeptide(L)'
;MSGLHTQPLKKPKQVIATLDDLFTGQGIAINGNEHLLLRLGEPHTDAPQPSTPSAANALKGKPQLRFEGGEHTAIGDNTLLRFVKDAPAIPASQVELHLPNGLALSYGQIVALGGDFYGIADQPISDGATPAERIQRFANAFNSLAVLPASNAEARQILAVMQKEIAAVNQAIRDGKQPHEAYDALGDTLSEEWNRITGGGSFVSALFPLGRYLKLAANNADHFAEGALAAYIAGHTVAVQQAILAKNSADETQLELAYAMNAFADHYLTDLFSAGHLRVPRRELAAVVTPSDLGSLITRFMHDEDSKFGLNVRNGDGDQWRAYGDKRYFDAIDSINRMHVNQAVQASADEIFAAYLSGIAPSPGNFAALKKLPDLQAALNPAGNFSPLFKVEGSKVLRRKDVNNLNDTATVDDWWGWSTYLLLKDYHPTGNVA
;
A
#
# COMPACT_ATOMS: atom_id res chain seq x y z
N MET A 1 -1.61 15.79 71.38
CA MET A 1 -2.21 16.15 70.08
C MET A 1 -1.14 16.82 69.25
N SER A 2 -0.60 16.13 68.24
CA SER A 2 0.36 16.69 67.28
C SER A 2 -0.22 16.47 65.89
N GLY A 3 -0.52 17.56 65.19
CA GLY A 3 -1.20 17.55 63.90
C GLY A 3 -0.26 17.16 62.78
N LEU A 4 -0.62 16.09 62.05
CA LEU A 4 -0.03 15.73 60.76
C LEU A 4 -0.47 16.75 59.71
N HIS A 5 0.47 17.53 59.18
CA HIS A 5 0.28 18.29 57.94
C HIS A 5 0.49 17.36 56.75
N THR A 6 -0.58 17.07 56.02
CA THR A 6 -0.53 16.46 54.70
C THR A 6 0.01 17.46 53.68
N GLN A 7 1.17 17.18 53.08
CA GLN A 7 1.63 17.91 51.91
C GLN A 7 0.68 17.63 50.73
N PRO A 8 0.31 18.65 49.93
CA PRO A 8 -0.53 18.44 48.76
C PRO A 8 0.26 17.65 47.70
N LEU A 9 -0.30 16.53 47.24
CA LEU A 9 0.19 15.84 46.04
C LEU A 9 0.22 16.85 44.88
N LYS A 10 1.41 17.14 44.36
CA LYS A 10 1.56 17.90 43.10
C LYS A 10 0.90 17.08 42.00
N LYS A 11 -0.15 17.61 41.40
CA LYS A 11 -0.74 17.03 40.18
C LYS A 11 0.33 16.99 39.09
N PRO A 12 0.52 15.85 38.41
CA PRO A 12 1.51 15.75 37.35
C PRO A 12 1.16 16.69 36.20
N LYS A 13 2.19 17.29 35.59
CA LYS A 13 2.05 18.25 34.49
C LYS A 13 1.51 17.51 33.26
N GLN A 14 0.51 18.09 32.60
CA GLN A 14 -0.04 17.53 31.36
C GLN A 14 0.63 18.19 30.16
N VAL A 15 1.14 17.36 29.26
CA VAL A 15 1.56 17.76 27.91
C VAL A 15 0.41 17.39 26.99
N ILE A 16 -0.20 18.39 26.35
CA ILE A 16 -1.30 18.18 25.41
C ILE A 16 -0.72 18.34 24.01
N ALA A 17 -0.90 17.33 23.18
CA ALA A 17 -0.39 17.28 21.81
C ALA A 17 -1.44 16.66 20.89
N THR A 18 -1.37 16.97 19.60
CA THR A 18 -2.16 16.28 18.57
C THR A 18 -1.45 15.02 18.11
N LEU A 19 -2.16 14.17 17.37
CA LEU A 19 -1.54 12.99 16.76
C LEU A 19 -0.39 13.38 15.80
N ASP A 20 -0.50 14.53 15.13
CA ASP A 20 0.49 15.02 14.16
C ASP A 20 1.83 15.42 14.80
N ASP A 21 1.81 15.87 16.06
CA ASP A 21 3.01 16.29 16.78
C ASP A 21 4.01 15.13 16.99
N LEU A 22 3.52 13.87 17.00
CA LEU A 22 4.35 12.65 17.08
C LEU A 22 5.26 12.48 15.86
N PHE A 23 4.83 12.96 14.70
CA PHE A 23 5.48 12.71 13.41
C PHE A 23 6.33 13.89 12.92
N THR A 24 6.46 14.93 13.75
CA THR A 24 7.42 16.00 13.49
C THR A 24 8.84 15.49 13.69
N GLY A 25 9.83 16.05 12.97
CA GLY A 25 11.24 15.67 13.13
C GLY A 25 11.83 15.94 14.53
N GLN A 26 11.08 16.56 15.44
CA GLN A 26 11.44 16.76 16.85
C GLN A 26 10.64 15.87 17.82
N GLY A 27 9.53 15.27 17.38
CA GLY A 27 8.61 14.50 18.21
C GLY A 27 7.99 15.32 19.36
N ILE A 28 7.38 14.61 20.32
CA ILE A 28 6.83 15.21 21.54
C ILE A 28 7.82 15.03 22.69
N ALA A 29 8.35 16.13 23.21
CA ALA A 29 9.23 16.09 24.38
C ALA A 29 8.40 15.83 25.65
N ILE A 30 8.69 14.72 26.34
CA ILE A 30 8.04 14.33 27.61
C ILE A 30 9.12 14.12 28.66
N ASN A 31 8.99 14.77 29.81
CA ASN A 31 9.87 14.54 30.96
C ASN A 31 9.26 13.49 31.91
N GLY A 32 10.10 12.80 32.71
CA GLY A 32 9.71 11.63 33.51
C GLY A 32 8.60 11.79 34.57
N ASN A 33 8.00 12.98 34.74
CA ASN A 33 6.88 13.25 35.64
C ASN A 33 5.67 13.90 34.93
N GLU A 34 5.57 13.76 33.61
CA GLU A 34 4.51 14.35 32.78
C GLU A 34 3.59 13.27 32.21
N HIS A 35 2.29 13.58 32.07
CA HIS A 35 1.35 12.74 31.33
C HIS A 35 1.09 13.37 29.96
N LEU A 36 1.22 12.57 28.92
CA LEU A 36 0.82 12.93 27.57
C LEU A 36 -0.68 12.71 27.40
N LEU A 37 -1.39 13.76 26.97
CA LEU A 37 -2.77 13.69 26.54
C LEU A 37 -2.82 13.93 25.02
N LEU A 38 -3.01 12.86 24.25
CA LEU A 38 -3.14 12.92 22.79
C LEU A 38 -4.58 13.24 22.42
N ARG A 39 -4.82 14.39 21.79
CA ARG A 39 -6.14 14.77 21.30
C ARG A 39 -6.35 14.18 19.90
N LEU A 40 -7.13 13.11 19.83
CA LEU A 40 -7.70 12.60 18.59
C LEU A 40 -8.89 13.50 18.23
N GLY A 41 -8.95 14.02 17.00
CA GLY A 41 -9.87 15.08 16.59
C GLY A 41 -11.34 14.86 17.00
N GLU A 42 -12.07 15.95 17.26
CA GLU A 42 -13.48 15.88 17.63
C GLU A 42 -14.37 15.44 16.43
N PRO A 43 -15.41 14.62 16.66
CA PRO A 43 -16.34 14.24 15.60
C PRO A 43 -17.25 15.43 15.26
N HIS A 44 -17.10 15.97 14.05
CA HIS A 44 -18.05 16.94 13.52
C HIS A 44 -19.37 16.23 13.19
N THR A 45 -20.33 16.29 14.11
CA THR A 45 -21.75 16.08 13.82
C THR A 45 -22.33 17.38 13.29
N ASP A 46 -22.33 17.57 11.97
CA ASP A 46 -23.29 18.46 11.29
C ASP A 46 -23.39 18.05 9.82
N ALA A 47 -24.59 17.67 9.40
CA ALA A 47 -24.89 17.24 8.04
C ALA A 47 -24.80 18.43 7.07
N PRO A 48 -24.04 18.34 5.96
CA PRO A 48 -24.06 19.40 4.95
C PRO A 48 -25.31 19.31 4.08
N GLN A 49 -26.09 20.39 4.00
CA GLN A 49 -27.10 20.56 2.95
C GLN A 49 -26.44 20.76 1.58
N PRO A 50 -27.06 20.27 0.49
CA PRO A 50 -26.49 20.33 -0.84
C PRO A 50 -26.58 21.74 -1.43
N SER A 51 -25.44 22.33 -1.78
CA SER A 51 -25.37 23.48 -2.68
C SER A 51 -25.14 22.97 -4.11
N THR A 52 -25.94 23.48 -5.04
CA THR A 52 -25.92 23.14 -6.46
C THR A 52 -24.66 23.69 -7.15
N PRO A 53 -23.92 22.87 -7.93
CA PRO A 53 -22.84 23.40 -8.76
C PRO A 53 -23.38 23.98 -10.07
N SER A 54 -22.95 25.20 -10.37
CA SER A 54 -23.04 25.82 -11.70
C SER A 54 -22.21 25.02 -12.70
N ALA A 55 -22.80 24.76 -13.87
CA ALA A 55 -22.17 24.06 -14.98
C ALA A 55 -20.88 24.77 -15.45
N ALA A 56 -19.78 24.04 -15.41
CA ALA A 56 -18.55 24.37 -16.13
C ALA A 56 -18.12 23.14 -16.96
N ASN A 57 -17.96 23.40 -18.25
CA ASN A 57 -17.68 22.48 -19.36
C ASN A 57 -16.87 21.21 -19.01
N ALA A 58 -17.48 20.06 -19.30
CA ALA A 58 -16.85 18.75 -19.26
C ALA A 58 -15.67 18.66 -20.26
N LEU A 59 -14.46 18.57 -19.72
CA LEU A 59 -13.28 18.18 -20.49
C LEU A 59 -13.31 16.66 -20.68
N LYS A 60 -13.06 16.22 -21.93
CA LYS A 60 -12.95 14.81 -22.34
C LYS A 60 -11.79 14.14 -21.60
N GLY A 61 -12.07 13.54 -20.44
CA GLY A 61 -11.08 12.85 -19.61
C GLY A 61 -10.67 11.51 -20.23
N LYS A 62 -9.36 11.34 -20.47
CA LYS A 62 -8.77 10.02 -20.61
C LYS A 62 -8.72 9.35 -19.23
N PRO A 63 -8.77 8.02 -19.19
CA PRO A 63 -8.58 7.28 -17.94
C PRO A 63 -7.22 7.54 -17.30
N GLN A 64 -7.25 7.81 -15.99
CA GLN A 64 -6.20 8.46 -15.19
C GLN A 64 -5.44 7.46 -14.31
N LEU A 65 -4.22 6.99 -14.61
CA LEU A 65 -3.50 5.98 -13.79
C LEU A 65 -2.92 6.60 -12.49
N ARG A 66 -3.25 6.06 -11.31
CA ARG A 66 -2.95 6.61 -9.97
C ARG A 66 -2.23 5.56 -9.11
N PHE A 67 -1.23 5.98 -8.33
CA PHE A 67 -0.43 5.15 -7.41
C PHE A 67 -0.02 5.98 -6.17
N GLU A 68 0.05 5.38 -4.97
CA GLU A 68 0.22 6.06 -3.67
C GLU A 68 1.56 5.77 -2.96
N GLY A 69 2.69 5.95 -3.66
CA GLY A 69 4.01 5.65 -3.12
C GLY A 69 4.34 6.30 -1.75
N GLY A 70 3.70 7.42 -1.40
CA GLY A 70 3.83 8.02 -0.07
C GLY A 70 3.29 7.16 1.08
N GLU A 71 2.21 6.40 0.87
CA GLU A 71 1.61 5.50 1.87
C GLU A 71 2.54 4.32 2.15
N HIS A 72 3.07 3.69 1.10
CA HIS A 72 4.08 2.62 1.20
C HIS A 72 5.33 3.08 1.96
N THR A 73 5.82 4.29 1.66
CA THR A 73 6.98 4.86 2.37
C THR A 73 6.68 4.97 3.86
N ALA A 74 5.53 5.54 4.23
CA ALA A 74 5.14 5.72 5.62
C ALA A 74 4.97 4.39 6.38
N ILE A 75 4.37 3.39 5.75
CA ILE A 75 4.22 2.05 6.34
C ILE A 75 5.59 1.44 6.63
N GLY A 76 6.48 1.41 5.63
CA GLY A 76 7.80 0.79 5.78
C GLY A 76 8.70 1.55 6.76
N ASP A 77 8.70 2.88 6.74
CA ASP A 77 9.52 3.72 7.60
C ASP A 77 9.09 3.72 9.08
N ASN A 78 7.85 3.30 9.36
CA ASN A 78 7.34 3.07 10.71
C ASN A 78 7.78 1.71 11.31
N THR A 79 8.45 0.88 10.51
CA THR A 79 8.99 -0.43 10.96
C THR A 79 10.24 -0.23 11.81
N LEU A 80 10.46 -1.12 12.77
CA LEU A 80 11.68 -1.17 13.58
C LEU A 80 12.60 -2.28 13.10
N LEU A 81 13.85 -1.95 12.78
CA LEU A 81 14.87 -2.88 12.33
C LEU A 81 15.86 -3.22 13.44
N ARG A 82 16.39 -4.45 13.40
CA ARG A 82 17.43 -4.91 14.35
C ARG A 82 18.64 -5.44 13.60
N PHE A 83 19.82 -5.10 14.10
CA PHE A 83 21.10 -5.55 13.53
C PHE A 83 21.93 -6.33 14.54
N VAL A 84 21.77 -6.04 15.83
CA VAL A 84 22.52 -6.67 16.92
C VAL A 84 21.56 -7.28 17.92
N LYS A 85 21.86 -8.51 18.35
CA LYS A 85 21.07 -9.22 19.37
C LYS A 85 21.05 -8.39 20.66
N ASP A 86 19.86 -8.29 21.28
CA ASP A 86 19.61 -7.58 22.54
C ASP A 86 19.82 -6.04 22.50
N ALA A 87 20.18 -5.47 21.35
CA ALA A 87 20.22 -4.02 21.15
C ALA A 87 18.80 -3.45 20.90
N PRO A 88 18.55 -2.17 21.22
CA PRO A 88 17.33 -1.48 20.81
C PRO A 88 17.15 -1.55 19.29
N ALA A 89 15.89 -1.71 18.86
CA ALA A 89 15.58 -1.61 17.44
C ALA A 89 15.64 -0.14 16.98
N ILE A 90 15.96 0.07 15.71
CA ILE A 90 16.13 1.38 15.10
C ILE A 90 14.94 1.62 14.17
N PRO A 91 14.29 2.79 14.20
CA PRO A 91 13.28 3.15 13.20
C PRO A 91 13.85 3.04 11.79
N ALA A 92 13.13 2.39 10.88
CA ALA A 92 13.61 2.11 9.54
C ALA A 92 13.85 3.38 8.71
N SER A 93 13.14 4.48 9.02
CA SER A 93 13.40 5.83 8.50
C SER A 93 14.81 6.38 8.82
N GLN A 94 15.48 5.84 9.84
CA GLN A 94 16.82 6.26 10.28
C GLN A 94 17.92 5.33 9.78
N VAL A 95 17.57 4.30 9.01
CA VAL A 95 18.50 3.29 8.51
C VAL A 95 18.61 3.43 7.00
N GLU A 96 19.84 3.59 6.51
CA GLU A 96 20.13 3.48 5.08
C GLU A 96 20.53 2.03 4.77
N LEU A 97 19.72 1.34 3.97
CA LEU A 97 20.01 0.00 3.47
C LEU A 97 20.79 0.13 2.15
N HIS A 98 22.02 -0.38 2.13
CA HIS A 98 22.91 -0.26 0.98
C HIS A 98 22.67 -1.36 -0.05
N LEU A 99 22.44 -0.97 -1.30
CA LEU A 99 22.24 -1.88 -2.43
C LEU A 99 23.53 -2.05 -3.26
N PRO A 100 23.70 -3.16 -3.99
CA PRO A 100 24.90 -3.44 -4.79
C PRO A 100 25.30 -2.36 -5.81
N ASN A 101 24.35 -1.58 -6.33
CA ASN A 101 24.59 -0.47 -7.25
C ASN A 101 24.93 0.87 -6.57
N GLY A 102 25.19 0.87 -5.25
CA GLY A 102 25.53 2.04 -4.47
C GLY A 102 24.34 2.94 -4.12
N LEU A 103 23.10 2.47 -4.32
CA LEU A 103 21.93 3.10 -3.71
C LEU A 103 21.96 2.86 -2.20
N ALA A 104 21.49 3.86 -1.47
CA ALA A 104 21.26 3.80 -0.04
C ALA A 104 19.85 4.36 0.19
N LEU A 105 18.94 3.53 0.70
CA LEU A 105 17.52 3.82 0.78
C LEU A 105 16.98 3.38 2.14
N SER A 106 15.97 4.08 2.66
CA SER A 106 15.22 3.58 3.81
C SER A 106 14.39 2.35 3.43
N TYR A 107 13.94 1.60 4.43
CA TYR A 107 13.04 0.47 4.19
C TYR A 107 11.77 0.93 3.48
N GLY A 108 11.12 2.00 3.94
CA GLY A 108 9.92 2.55 3.32
C GLY A 108 10.13 2.99 1.87
N GLN A 109 11.27 3.61 1.55
CA GLN A 109 11.60 3.95 0.18
C GLN A 109 11.68 2.71 -0.72
N ILE A 110 12.21 1.59 -0.24
CA ILE A 110 12.25 0.36 -1.02
C ILE A 110 10.84 -0.25 -1.18
N VAL A 111 10.01 -0.23 -0.13
CA VAL A 111 8.59 -0.63 -0.21
C VAL A 111 7.86 0.18 -1.29
N ALA A 112 8.07 1.49 -1.36
CA ALA A 112 7.40 2.37 -2.32
C ALA A 112 7.94 2.25 -3.76
N LEU A 113 9.16 1.71 -3.93
CA LEU A 113 9.80 1.56 -5.23
C LEU A 113 9.58 0.18 -5.86
N GLY A 114 9.48 -0.87 -5.03
CA GLY A 114 9.20 -2.23 -5.48
C GLY A 114 7.82 -2.33 -6.13
N GLY A 115 7.68 -3.20 -7.13
CA GLY A 115 6.40 -3.47 -7.80
C GLY A 115 5.90 -2.36 -8.75
N ASP A 116 5.90 -1.12 -8.31
CA ASP A 116 5.39 0.04 -9.05
C ASP A 116 6.39 0.65 -10.01
N PHE A 117 7.63 0.84 -9.55
CA PHE A 117 8.68 1.52 -10.31
C PHE A 117 9.77 0.56 -10.79
N TYR A 118 10.01 -0.50 -10.03
CA TYR A 118 11.01 -1.51 -10.31
C TYR A 118 10.39 -2.90 -10.33
N GLY A 119 10.71 -3.65 -11.38
CA GLY A 119 10.08 -4.92 -11.72
C GLY A 119 10.29 -5.25 -13.19
N ILE A 120 9.80 -6.43 -13.61
CA ILE A 120 9.84 -6.88 -15.00
C ILE A 120 8.40 -6.99 -15.51
N ALA A 121 7.93 -5.98 -16.25
CA ALA A 121 6.52 -5.87 -16.64
C ALA A 121 5.98 -7.09 -17.41
N ASP A 122 6.80 -7.74 -18.23
CA ASP A 122 6.39 -8.93 -19.00
C ASP A 122 6.60 -10.25 -18.22
N GLN A 123 7.08 -10.17 -16.98
CA GLN A 123 7.30 -11.33 -16.11
C GLN A 123 6.79 -11.08 -14.69
N PRO A 124 5.46 -10.93 -14.48
CA PRO A 124 4.89 -10.90 -13.14
C PRO A 124 5.40 -12.10 -12.33
N ILE A 125 5.70 -11.84 -11.06
CA ILE A 125 6.28 -12.79 -10.12
C ILE A 125 5.31 -13.97 -9.93
N SER A 126 4.04 -13.67 -9.70
CA SER A 126 2.99 -14.65 -9.41
C SER A 126 2.62 -15.53 -10.61
N ASP A 127 3.01 -15.15 -11.84
CA ASP A 127 2.86 -15.97 -13.05
C ASP A 127 3.88 -17.14 -13.12
N GLY A 128 4.87 -17.20 -12.22
CA GLY A 128 5.73 -18.37 -12.09
C GLY A 128 4.91 -19.62 -11.77
N ALA A 129 5.06 -20.68 -12.56
CA ALA A 129 4.27 -21.91 -12.43
C ALA A 129 4.65 -22.71 -11.18
N THR A 130 5.89 -22.53 -10.72
CA THR A 130 6.43 -23.21 -9.54
C THR A 130 6.98 -22.19 -8.52
N PRO A 131 7.07 -22.54 -7.22
CA PRO A 131 7.68 -21.67 -6.22
C PRO A 131 9.10 -21.21 -6.61
N ALA A 132 9.90 -22.08 -7.22
CA ALA A 132 11.25 -21.74 -7.67
C ALA A 132 11.26 -20.70 -8.80
N GLU A 133 10.31 -20.79 -9.74
CA GLU A 133 10.16 -19.78 -10.80
C GLU A 133 9.74 -18.43 -10.23
N ARG A 134 8.83 -18.40 -9.24
CA ARG A 134 8.41 -17.16 -8.59
C ARG A 134 9.58 -16.50 -7.84
N ILE A 135 10.36 -17.29 -7.12
CA ILE A 135 11.61 -16.83 -6.46
C ILE A 135 12.57 -16.21 -7.49
N GLN A 136 12.78 -16.86 -8.64
CA GLN A 136 13.67 -16.33 -9.67
C GLN A 136 13.13 -15.02 -10.28
N ARG A 137 11.82 -14.93 -10.51
CA ARG A 137 11.17 -13.72 -11.03
C ARG A 137 11.26 -12.57 -10.04
N PHE A 138 11.03 -12.83 -8.75
CA PHE A 138 11.24 -11.85 -7.69
C PHE A 138 12.68 -11.35 -7.67
N ALA A 139 13.67 -12.24 -7.71
CA ALA A 139 15.08 -11.86 -7.74
C ALA A 139 15.41 -10.97 -8.95
N ASN A 140 14.86 -11.27 -10.13
CA ASN A 140 15.02 -10.45 -11.32
C ASN A 140 14.36 -9.07 -11.16
N ALA A 141 13.16 -9.00 -10.56
CA ALA A 141 12.46 -7.76 -10.27
C ALA A 141 13.26 -6.88 -9.30
N PHE A 142 13.71 -7.44 -8.17
CA PHE A 142 14.55 -6.74 -7.19
C PHE A 142 15.86 -6.25 -7.81
N ASN A 143 16.52 -7.06 -8.64
CA ASN A 143 17.77 -6.68 -9.31
C ASN A 143 17.61 -5.50 -10.27
N SER A 144 16.40 -5.26 -10.79
CA SER A 144 16.13 -4.05 -11.58
C SER A 144 16.28 -2.77 -10.76
N LEU A 145 16.05 -2.81 -9.45
CA LEU A 145 16.35 -1.73 -8.51
C LEU A 145 17.79 -1.79 -8.01
N ALA A 146 18.23 -2.97 -7.54
CA ALA A 146 19.40 -3.09 -6.67
C ALA A 146 20.75 -3.25 -7.39
N VAL A 147 20.75 -3.69 -8.66
CA VAL A 147 21.99 -4.06 -9.36
C VAL A 147 22.31 -3.13 -10.54
N LEU A 148 21.30 -2.62 -11.24
CA LEU A 148 21.52 -1.78 -12.42
C LEU A 148 22.08 -0.40 -12.01
N PRO A 149 23.22 0.06 -12.58
CA PRO A 149 23.77 1.37 -12.25
C PRO A 149 22.85 2.55 -12.58
N ALA A 150 22.07 2.43 -13.66
CA ALA A 150 21.11 3.48 -14.07
C ALA A 150 20.02 3.72 -13.02
N SER A 151 19.63 2.68 -12.27
CA SER A 151 18.62 2.77 -11.22
C SER A 151 19.03 3.70 -10.08
N ASN A 152 20.34 3.93 -9.87
CA ASN A 152 20.82 4.83 -8.82
C ASN A 152 20.34 6.28 -9.03
N ALA A 153 20.54 6.81 -10.23
CA ALA A 153 20.10 8.15 -10.57
C ALA A 153 18.58 8.24 -10.73
N GLU A 154 17.97 7.21 -11.33
CA GLU A 154 16.54 7.16 -11.62
C GLU A 154 15.69 7.09 -10.33
N ALA A 155 16.06 6.24 -9.37
CA ALA A 155 15.34 6.10 -8.10
C ALA A 155 15.28 7.43 -7.34
N ARG A 156 16.37 8.21 -7.34
CA ARG A 156 16.40 9.55 -6.70
C ARG A 156 15.44 10.53 -7.38
N GLN A 157 15.27 10.45 -8.70
CA GLN A 157 14.31 11.29 -9.42
C GLN A 157 12.87 10.88 -9.10
N ILE A 158 12.59 9.57 -9.05
CA ILE A 158 11.27 9.05 -8.67
C ILE A 158 10.89 9.52 -7.26
N LEU A 159 11.80 9.34 -6.30
CA LEU A 159 11.62 9.76 -4.91
C LEU A 159 11.43 11.28 -4.78
N ALA A 160 12.10 12.09 -5.61
CA ALA A 160 11.90 13.53 -5.61
C ALA A 160 10.48 13.94 -6.07
N VAL A 161 9.89 13.20 -7.00
CA VAL A 161 8.48 13.40 -7.40
C VAL A 161 7.54 12.91 -6.29
N MET A 162 7.82 11.76 -5.68
CA MET A 162 7.06 11.24 -4.53
C MET A 162 7.06 12.21 -3.33
N GLN A 163 8.17 12.93 -3.12
CA GLN A 163 8.26 13.95 -2.07
C GLN A 163 7.27 15.10 -2.28
N LYS A 164 6.84 15.39 -3.52
CA LYS A 164 5.79 16.38 -3.82
C LYS A 164 4.42 15.90 -3.31
N GLU A 165 4.12 14.62 -3.50
CA GLU A 165 2.91 13.97 -2.96
C GLU A 165 2.89 14.06 -1.44
N ILE A 166 3.96 13.60 -0.78
CA ILE A 166 4.12 13.63 0.67
C ILE A 166 3.99 15.06 1.21
N ALA A 167 4.57 16.05 0.52
CA ALA A 167 4.48 17.45 0.92
C ALA A 167 3.04 17.98 0.83
N ALA A 168 2.28 17.62 -0.20
CA ALA A 168 0.90 18.02 -0.38
C ALA A 168 -0.01 17.39 0.68
N VAL A 169 0.16 16.09 0.96
CA VAL A 169 -0.58 15.39 2.03
C VAL A 169 -0.30 16.00 3.40
N ASN A 170 0.98 16.20 3.73
CA ASN A 170 1.37 16.84 4.99
C ASN A 170 0.82 18.27 5.10
N GLN A 171 0.69 18.99 3.99
CA GLN A 171 0.06 20.31 3.99
C GLN A 171 -1.45 20.22 4.25
N ALA A 172 -2.15 19.27 3.63
CA ALA A 172 -3.57 19.04 3.89
C ALA A 172 -3.84 18.71 5.36
N ILE A 173 -3.00 17.85 5.97
CA ILE A 173 -3.05 17.53 7.40
C ILE A 173 -2.88 18.79 8.24
N ARG A 174 -1.83 19.60 7.98
CA ARG A 174 -1.60 20.87 8.70
C ARG A 174 -2.76 21.86 8.56
N ASP A 175 -3.46 21.84 7.43
CA ASP A 175 -4.63 22.68 7.17
C ASP A 175 -5.93 22.11 7.77
N GLY A 176 -5.88 20.96 8.45
CA GLY A 176 -7.04 20.29 9.02
C GLY A 176 -7.98 19.65 7.99
N LYS A 177 -7.51 19.46 6.75
CA LYS A 177 -8.25 18.80 5.67
C LYS A 177 -8.03 17.29 5.71
N GLN A 178 -8.91 16.53 5.07
CA GLN A 178 -8.66 15.10 4.93
C GLN A 178 -7.52 14.86 3.92
N PRO A 179 -6.54 13.99 4.24
CA PRO A 179 -5.43 13.65 3.35
C PRO A 179 -5.84 13.26 1.93
N HIS A 180 -6.95 12.53 1.78
CA HIS A 180 -7.42 12.13 0.44
C HIS A 180 -7.75 13.31 -0.49
N GLU A 181 -8.12 14.48 0.06
CA GLU A 181 -8.36 15.69 -0.75
C GLU A 181 -7.07 16.16 -1.46
N ALA A 182 -5.89 15.92 -0.87
CA ALA A 182 -4.62 16.25 -1.51
C ALA A 182 -4.35 15.35 -2.72
N TYR A 183 -4.62 14.04 -2.60
CA TYR A 183 -4.49 13.11 -3.72
C TYR A 183 -5.46 13.47 -4.86
N ASP A 184 -6.70 13.82 -4.53
CA ASP A 184 -7.68 14.28 -5.52
C ASP A 184 -7.23 15.54 -6.26
N ALA A 185 -6.60 16.48 -5.55
CA ALA A 185 -6.09 17.73 -6.12
C ALA A 185 -4.83 17.54 -7.00
N LEU A 186 -3.94 16.62 -6.65
CA LEU A 186 -2.72 16.32 -7.41
C LEU A 186 -3.05 15.69 -8.78
N GLY A 187 -4.11 14.89 -8.86
CA GLY A 187 -4.51 14.18 -10.06
C GLY A 187 -3.36 13.34 -10.65
N ASP A 188 -3.25 13.30 -11.98
CA ASP A 188 -2.24 12.47 -12.67
C ASP A 188 -0.90 13.16 -12.93
N THR A 189 -0.72 14.38 -12.42
CA THR A 189 0.46 15.18 -12.75
C THR A 189 1.76 14.46 -12.35
N LEU A 190 1.73 13.70 -11.26
CA LEU A 190 2.87 12.89 -10.79
C LEU A 190 3.09 11.66 -11.66
N SER A 191 2.02 10.95 -12.06
CA SER A 191 2.07 9.81 -12.97
C SER A 191 2.70 10.16 -14.32
N GLU A 192 2.42 11.37 -14.84
CA GLU A 192 3.06 11.90 -16.04
C GLU A 192 4.57 12.11 -15.88
N GLU A 193 5.00 12.65 -14.73
CA GLU A 193 6.43 12.84 -14.42
C GLU A 193 7.14 11.49 -14.26
N TRP A 194 6.55 10.56 -13.49
CA TRP A 194 7.09 9.21 -13.30
C TRP A 194 7.18 8.41 -14.60
N ASN A 195 6.20 8.54 -15.49
CA ASN A 195 6.27 7.90 -16.79
C ASN A 195 7.48 8.40 -17.59
N ARG A 196 7.75 9.71 -17.57
CA ARG A 196 8.92 10.29 -18.25
C ARG A 196 10.24 9.83 -17.64
N ILE A 197 10.34 9.84 -16.31
CA ILE A 197 11.54 9.39 -15.58
C ILE A 197 11.87 7.94 -15.94
N THR A 198 10.85 7.09 -16.04
CA THR A 198 11.00 5.65 -16.34
C THR A 198 11.05 5.32 -17.84
N GLY A 199 11.42 6.30 -18.68
CA GLY A 199 11.70 6.10 -20.11
C GLY A 199 10.48 6.18 -21.03
N GLY A 200 9.36 6.71 -20.55
CA GLY A 200 8.14 6.97 -21.31
C GLY A 200 7.97 8.43 -21.72
N GLY A 201 6.81 8.74 -22.28
CA GLY A 201 6.42 10.08 -22.67
C GLY A 201 7.10 10.58 -23.95
N SER A 202 6.51 11.62 -24.53
CA SER A 202 6.96 12.28 -25.75
C SER A 202 6.64 13.77 -25.71
N PHE A 203 7.10 14.51 -26.72
CA PHE A 203 6.79 15.94 -26.86
C PHE A 203 5.28 16.23 -26.95
N VAL A 204 4.49 15.27 -27.46
CA VAL A 204 3.04 15.44 -27.67
C VAL A 204 2.18 14.79 -26.59
N SER A 205 2.75 13.95 -25.72
CA SER A 205 2.02 13.24 -24.67
C SER A 205 2.95 12.81 -23.56
N ALA A 206 2.70 13.24 -22.33
CA ALA A 206 3.48 12.78 -21.17
C ALA A 206 3.29 11.29 -20.87
N LEU A 207 2.16 10.71 -21.28
CA LEU A 207 1.80 9.31 -21.00
C LEU A 207 2.26 8.34 -22.09
N PHE A 208 2.60 8.79 -23.29
CA PHE A 208 2.92 7.91 -24.43
C PHE A 208 4.24 8.28 -25.12
N PRO A 209 5.13 7.31 -25.39
CA PRO A 209 5.05 5.87 -25.09
C PRO A 209 5.02 5.55 -23.59
N LEU A 210 4.64 4.32 -23.23
CA LEU A 210 4.63 3.86 -21.85
C LEU A 210 6.07 3.58 -21.38
N GLY A 211 6.48 4.28 -20.32
CA GLY A 211 7.67 4.00 -19.54
C GLY A 211 7.48 2.78 -18.64
N ARG A 212 8.52 2.38 -17.90
CA ARG A 212 8.47 1.19 -17.05
C ARG A 212 7.35 1.25 -16.01
N TYR A 213 7.15 2.41 -15.39
CA TYR A 213 6.07 2.64 -14.42
C TYR A 213 4.68 2.30 -14.99
N LEU A 214 4.31 2.88 -16.13
CA LEU A 214 3.00 2.60 -16.74
C LEU A 214 2.89 1.18 -17.33
N LYS A 215 4.01 0.54 -17.70
CA LYS A 215 4.02 -0.86 -18.13
C LYS A 215 3.78 -1.81 -16.97
N LEU A 216 4.40 -1.57 -15.82
CA LEU A 216 4.15 -2.31 -14.59
C LEU A 216 2.69 -2.16 -14.18
N ALA A 217 2.17 -0.92 -14.18
CA ALA A 217 0.75 -0.63 -13.94
C ALA A 217 -0.23 -1.39 -14.85
N ALA A 218 0.15 -1.60 -16.11
CA ALA A 218 -0.69 -2.30 -17.09
C ALA A 218 -0.74 -3.81 -16.84
N ASN A 219 0.38 -4.42 -16.41
CA ASN A 219 0.50 -5.85 -16.11
C ASN A 219 0.88 -6.10 -14.65
N ASN A 220 -0.03 -5.76 -13.75
CA ASN A 220 0.19 -5.71 -12.30
C ASN A 220 -0.59 -6.79 -11.53
N ALA A 221 -0.66 -8.02 -12.05
CA ALA A 221 -1.33 -9.11 -11.33
C ALA A 221 -0.72 -9.38 -9.94
N ASP A 222 0.57 -9.04 -9.75
CA ASP A 222 1.28 -9.14 -8.46
C ASP A 222 0.76 -8.17 -7.39
N HIS A 223 -0.12 -7.23 -7.72
CA HIS A 223 -0.71 -6.29 -6.75
C HIS A 223 -2.01 -6.82 -6.14
N PHE A 224 -2.65 -7.81 -6.77
CA PHE A 224 -4.02 -8.19 -6.42
C PHE A 224 -4.07 -9.58 -5.77
N ALA A 225 -4.75 -9.66 -4.62
CA ALA A 225 -5.19 -10.88 -3.96
C ALA A 225 -4.13 -12.00 -3.93
N GLU A 226 -4.45 -13.17 -4.47
CA GLU A 226 -3.56 -14.34 -4.52
C GLU A 226 -2.26 -14.06 -5.31
N GLY A 227 -2.28 -13.09 -6.23
CA GLY A 227 -1.09 -12.62 -6.94
C GLY A 227 -0.11 -11.91 -6.00
N ALA A 228 -0.60 -10.94 -5.21
CA ALA A 228 0.19 -10.26 -4.19
C ALA A 228 0.68 -11.20 -3.10
N LEU A 229 -0.17 -12.13 -2.65
CA LEU A 229 0.25 -13.17 -1.71
C LEU A 229 1.39 -14.02 -2.26
N ALA A 230 1.29 -14.46 -3.51
CA ALA A 230 2.35 -15.25 -4.14
C ALA A 230 3.64 -14.46 -4.35
N ALA A 231 3.55 -13.17 -4.68
CA ALA A 231 4.70 -12.28 -4.85
C ALA A 231 5.41 -12.00 -3.52
N TYR A 232 4.65 -11.68 -2.46
CA TYR A 232 5.16 -11.55 -1.10
C TYR A 232 5.85 -12.82 -0.61
N ILE A 233 5.20 -13.99 -0.72
CA ILE A 233 5.79 -15.27 -0.28
C ILE A 233 7.10 -15.56 -1.02
N ALA A 234 7.14 -15.33 -2.33
CA ALA A 234 8.37 -15.52 -3.10
C ALA A 234 9.48 -14.58 -2.62
N GLY A 235 9.17 -13.29 -2.46
CA GLY A 235 10.12 -12.28 -2.03
C GLY A 235 10.64 -12.47 -0.62
N HIS A 236 9.75 -12.69 0.34
CA HIS A 236 10.10 -12.97 1.73
C HIS A 236 10.95 -14.24 1.84
N THR A 237 10.69 -15.26 1.01
CA THR A 237 11.55 -16.45 0.94
C THR A 237 12.98 -16.09 0.53
N VAL A 238 13.17 -15.23 -0.48
CA VAL A 238 14.50 -14.77 -0.89
C VAL A 238 15.17 -13.98 0.23
N ALA A 239 14.45 -13.09 0.89
CA ALA A 239 14.95 -12.28 1.98
C ALA A 239 15.41 -13.13 3.19
N VAL A 240 14.62 -14.12 3.60
CA VAL A 240 14.99 -15.08 4.66
C VAL A 240 16.23 -15.87 4.29
N GLN A 241 16.34 -16.34 3.04
CA GLN A 241 17.54 -17.04 2.56
C GLN A 241 18.77 -16.13 2.62
N GLN A 242 18.62 -14.86 2.21
CA GLN A 242 19.65 -13.84 2.28
C GLN A 242 20.07 -13.53 3.74
N ALA A 243 19.13 -13.51 4.68
CA ALA A 243 19.43 -13.35 6.11
C ALA A 243 20.27 -14.52 6.67
N ILE A 244 19.99 -15.75 6.24
CA ILE A 244 20.79 -16.92 6.63
C ILE A 244 22.19 -16.85 6.02
N LEU A 245 22.32 -16.37 4.78
CA LEU A 245 23.63 -16.12 4.17
C LEU A 245 24.43 -15.07 4.95
N ALA A 246 23.78 -14.00 5.42
CA ALA A 246 24.39 -12.98 6.26
C ALA A 246 24.93 -13.57 7.57
N LYS A 247 24.19 -14.47 8.22
CA LYS A 247 24.67 -15.19 9.40
C LYS A 247 25.95 -15.99 9.11
N ASN A 248 25.93 -16.76 8.03
CA ASN A 248 27.01 -17.69 7.70
C ASN A 248 28.30 -16.98 7.23
N SER A 249 28.16 -15.80 6.64
CA SER A 249 29.28 -14.98 6.16
C SER A 249 29.84 -14.02 7.22
N ALA A 250 29.10 -13.77 8.30
CA ALA A 250 29.41 -12.73 9.29
C ALA A 250 29.59 -11.33 8.66
N ASP A 251 28.87 -11.06 7.56
CA ASP A 251 28.88 -9.80 6.82
C ASP A 251 27.55 -9.07 7.05
N GLU A 252 27.58 -7.96 7.79
CA GLU A 252 26.40 -7.16 8.11
C GLU A 252 25.77 -6.54 6.86
N THR A 253 26.55 -6.32 5.78
CA THR A 253 25.99 -5.80 4.51
C THR A 253 25.02 -6.78 3.86
N GLN A 254 25.18 -8.08 4.12
CA GLN A 254 24.25 -9.11 3.66
C GLN A 254 22.92 -9.08 4.44
N LEU A 255 22.92 -8.60 5.70
CA LEU A 255 21.71 -8.41 6.48
C LEU A 255 20.95 -7.17 6.01
N GLU A 256 21.66 -6.08 5.67
CA GLU A 256 21.04 -4.93 5.00
C GLU A 256 20.39 -5.34 3.68
N LEU A 257 21.07 -6.16 2.87
CA LEU A 257 20.52 -6.69 1.63
C LEU A 257 19.28 -7.58 1.88
N ALA A 258 19.28 -8.38 2.95
CA ALA A 258 18.11 -9.17 3.35
C ALA A 258 16.91 -8.28 3.70
N TYR A 259 17.13 -7.20 4.46
CA TYR A 259 16.08 -6.22 4.74
C TYR A 259 15.62 -5.49 3.48
N ALA A 260 16.52 -5.15 2.57
CA ALA A 260 16.16 -4.53 1.30
C ALA A 260 15.30 -5.45 0.41
N MET A 261 15.65 -6.74 0.33
CA MET A 261 14.82 -7.73 -0.34
C MET A 261 13.46 -7.87 0.35
N ASN A 262 13.43 -7.85 1.69
CA ASN A 262 12.19 -7.92 2.44
C ASN A 262 11.30 -6.71 2.21
N ALA A 263 11.86 -5.49 2.22
CA ALA A 263 11.13 -4.27 1.93
C ALA A 263 10.51 -4.29 0.53
N PHE A 264 11.23 -4.81 -0.46
CA PHE A 264 10.71 -4.97 -1.82
C PHE A 264 9.57 -6.00 -1.87
N ALA A 265 9.64 -7.07 -1.06
CA ALA A 265 8.55 -8.03 -0.92
C ALA A 265 7.35 -7.45 -0.17
N ASP A 266 7.61 -6.61 0.83
CA ASP A 266 6.59 -5.98 1.67
C ASP A 266 5.73 -4.97 0.90
N HIS A 267 6.18 -4.48 -0.26
CA HIS A 267 5.29 -3.78 -1.19
C HIS A 267 4.00 -4.58 -1.44
N TYR A 268 4.15 -5.83 -1.89
CA TYR A 268 3.03 -6.75 -2.12
C TYR A 268 2.31 -7.13 -0.82
N LEU A 269 3.02 -7.13 0.32
CA LEU A 269 2.39 -7.32 1.63
C LEU A 269 1.45 -6.16 1.95
N THR A 270 1.85 -4.93 1.66
CA THR A 270 1.05 -3.75 1.93
C THR A 270 -0.18 -3.65 1.03
N ASP A 271 -0.09 -4.10 -0.23
CA ASP A 271 -1.24 -4.19 -1.13
C ASP A 271 -2.35 -5.08 -0.56
N LEU A 272 -1.98 -6.16 0.16
CA LEU A 272 -2.93 -7.06 0.82
C LEU A 272 -3.67 -6.43 2.00
N PHE A 273 -3.42 -5.16 2.34
CA PHE A 273 -4.21 -4.40 3.30
C PHE A 273 -5.03 -3.28 2.65
N SER A 274 -4.90 -3.09 1.34
CA SER A 274 -5.70 -2.12 0.60
C SER A 274 -6.92 -2.80 -0.03
N ALA A 275 -8.12 -2.37 0.36
CA ALA A 275 -9.37 -3.02 -0.03
C ALA A 275 -9.55 -3.19 -1.54
N GLY A 276 -9.08 -2.23 -2.34
CA GLY A 276 -9.09 -2.28 -3.81
C GLY A 276 -8.30 -3.43 -4.42
N HIS A 277 -7.41 -4.06 -3.66
CA HIS A 277 -6.55 -5.15 -4.12
C HIS A 277 -7.05 -6.53 -3.69
N LEU A 278 -8.04 -6.62 -2.79
CA LEU A 278 -8.42 -7.89 -2.16
C LEU A 278 -9.31 -8.80 -3.01
N ARG A 279 -10.30 -8.21 -3.70
CA ARG A 279 -11.36 -8.98 -4.40
C ARG A 279 -11.56 -8.59 -5.86
N VAL A 280 -10.74 -7.68 -6.40
CA VAL A 280 -10.80 -7.27 -7.80
C VAL A 280 -10.25 -8.39 -8.69
N PRO A 281 -11.03 -8.94 -9.64
CA PRO A 281 -10.59 -10.04 -10.50
C PRO A 281 -9.75 -9.52 -11.68
N ARG A 282 -8.55 -9.01 -11.36
CA ARG A 282 -7.68 -8.27 -12.29
C ARG A 282 -7.30 -9.08 -13.52
N ARG A 283 -6.86 -10.32 -13.33
CA ARG A 283 -6.43 -11.21 -14.43
C ARG A 283 -7.60 -11.62 -15.30
N GLU A 284 -8.71 -12.00 -14.68
CA GLU A 284 -9.89 -12.49 -15.36
C GLU A 284 -10.52 -11.38 -16.20
N LEU A 285 -10.58 -10.14 -15.68
CA LEU A 285 -11.05 -8.98 -16.44
C LEU A 285 -10.16 -8.65 -17.64
N ALA A 286 -8.84 -8.67 -17.48
CA ALA A 286 -7.90 -8.46 -18.57
C ALA A 286 -8.04 -9.54 -19.67
N ALA A 287 -8.39 -10.77 -19.30
CA ALA A 287 -8.57 -11.88 -20.22
C ALA A 287 -9.90 -11.84 -21.01
N VAL A 288 -10.99 -11.36 -20.41
CA VAL A 288 -12.33 -11.37 -21.05
C VAL A 288 -12.69 -10.07 -21.77
N VAL A 289 -11.99 -8.97 -21.51
CA VAL A 289 -12.26 -7.67 -22.15
C VAL A 289 -11.26 -7.40 -23.27
N THR A 290 -11.77 -7.02 -24.45
CA THR A 290 -10.94 -6.63 -25.60
C THR A 290 -11.13 -5.15 -25.93
N PRO A 291 -10.06 -4.35 -26.06
CA PRO A 291 -8.66 -4.71 -25.78
C PRO A 291 -8.42 -4.97 -24.28
N SER A 292 -7.39 -5.75 -23.94
CA SER A 292 -7.05 -6.08 -22.54
C SER A 292 -6.81 -4.84 -21.68
N ASP A 293 -6.22 -3.79 -22.26
CA ASP A 293 -6.01 -2.49 -21.60
C ASP A 293 -7.31 -1.83 -21.15
N LEU A 294 -8.42 -2.06 -21.88
CA LEU A 294 -9.74 -1.61 -21.45
C LEU A 294 -10.25 -2.43 -20.27
N GLY A 295 -9.95 -3.74 -20.23
CA GLY A 295 -10.18 -4.59 -19.06
C GLY A 295 -9.47 -4.03 -17.84
N SER A 296 -8.15 -3.82 -17.98
CA SER A 296 -7.31 -3.19 -16.97
C SER A 296 -7.81 -1.80 -16.58
N LEU A 297 -8.44 -1.06 -17.48
CA LEU A 297 -9.04 0.20 -17.11
C LEU A 297 -10.30 0.03 -16.26
N ILE A 298 -11.25 -0.78 -16.70
CA ILE A 298 -12.54 -0.86 -16.00
C ILE A 298 -12.42 -1.52 -14.62
N THR A 299 -11.42 -2.38 -14.40
CA THR A 299 -11.19 -2.96 -13.05
C THR A 299 -10.89 -1.86 -12.03
N ARG A 300 -10.36 -0.72 -12.46
CA ARG A 300 -9.96 0.38 -11.59
C ARG A 300 -11.15 1.04 -10.91
N PHE A 301 -12.34 1.00 -11.52
CA PHE A 301 -13.54 1.49 -10.86
C PHE A 301 -13.91 0.66 -9.64
N MET A 302 -13.74 -0.67 -9.71
CA MET A 302 -13.98 -1.55 -8.56
C MET A 302 -12.88 -1.39 -7.51
N HIS A 303 -11.63 -1.30 -7.95
CA HIS A 303 -10.49 -0.99 -7.09
C HIS A 303 -10.72 0.29 -6.28
N ASP A 304 -11.01 1.41 -6.96
CA ASP A 304 -11.20 2.70 -6.31
C ASP A 304 -12.48 2.71 -5.45
N GLU A 305 -13.53 1.99 -5.86
CA GLU A 305 -14.76 1.80 -5.07
C GLU A 305 -14.47 1.08 -3.75
N ASP A 306 -13.79 -0.06 -3.81
CA ASP A 306 -13.44 -0.88 -2.65
C ASP A 306 -12.45 -0.12 -1.74
N SER A 307 -11.44 0.57 -2.29
CA SER A 307 -10.53 1.40 -1.51
C SER A 307 -11.25 2.56 -0.81
N LYS A 308 -12.16 3.25 -1.50
CA LYS A 308 -12.88 4.41 -0.96
C LYS A 308 -13.88 4.04 0.13
N PHE A 309 -14.70 3.01 -0.11
CA PHE A 309 -15.78 2.65 0.80
C PHE A 309 -15.33 1.64 1.86
N GLY A 310 -14.24 0.93 1.62
CA GLY A 310 -13.65 -0.08 2.48
C GLY A 310 -14.41 -1.40 2.47
N LEU A 311 -13.75 -2.46 2.93
CA LEU A 311 -14.32 -3.80 3.06
C LEU A 311 -14.22 -4.26 4.51
N ASN A 312 -15.29 -4.87 5.02
CA ASN A 312 -15.25 -5.63 6.25
C ASN A 312 -14.43 -6.90 5.99
N VAL A 313 -13.32 -7.02 6.70
CA VAL A 313 -12.34 -8.10 6.57
C VAL A 313 -12.10 -8.77 7.92
N ARG A 314 -11.45 -9.92 7.87
CA ARG A 314 -10.99 -10.66 9.06
C ARG A 314 -9.64 -11.30 8.79
N ASN A 315 -8.85 -11.62 9.81
CA ASN A 315 -7.58 -12.32 9.66
C ASN A 315 -7.59 -13.72 10.29
N GLY A 316 -6.46 -14.42 10.21
CA GLY A 316 -6.27 -15.76 10.79
C GLY A 316 -6.27 -15.79 12.32
N ASP A 317 -6.06 -14.65 12.98
CA ASP A 317 -6.13 -14.49 14.44
C ASP A 317 -7.56 -14.22 14.93
N GLY A 318 -8.52 -14.05 14.01
CA GLY A 318 -9.93 -13.81 14.31
C GLY A 318 -10.30 -12.34 14.50
N ASP A 319 -9.36 -11.40 14.30
CA ASP A 319 -9.66 -9.97 14.28
C ASP A 319 -10.60 -9.65 13.12
N GLN A 320 -11.46 -8.65 13.30
CA GLN A 320 -12.36 -8.15 12.27
C GLN A 320 -12.32 -6.62 12.27
N TRP A 321 -12.17 -6.03 11.09
CA TRP A 321 -12.13 -4.59 10.93
C TRP A 321 -12.63 -4.19 9.55
N ARG A 322 -12.76 -2.88 9.33
CA ARG A 322 -13.01 -2.33 8.01
C ARG A 322 -11.70 -1.82 7.43
N ALA A 323 -11.22 -2.46 6.36
CA ALA A 323 -10.05 -2.04 5.62
C ALA A 323 -10.47 -1.02 4.57
N TYR A 324 -9.92 0.19 4.59
CA TYR A 324 -9.93 1.06 3.42
C TYR A 324 -8.68 0.76 2.59
N GLY A 325 -8.54 1.42 1.45
CA GLY A 325 -7.39 1.19 0.58
C GLY A 325 -6.67 2.46 0.19
N ASP A 326 -5.99 2.35 -0.93
CA ASP A 326 -5.29 3.39 -1.68
C ASP A 326 -5.93 4.78 -1.48
N LYS A 327 -5.10 5.74 -1.06
CA LYS A 327 -5.42 7.16 -0.74
C LYS A 327 -6.11 7.39 0.60
N ARG A 328 -6.35 6.34 1.37
CA ARG A 328 -7.05 6.41 2.65
C ARG A 328 -6.15 6.13 3.83
N TYR A 329 -4.88 5.76 3.62
CA TYR A 329 -3.97 5.39 4.70
C TYR A 329 -3.95 6.48 5.77
N PHE A 330 -3.75 7.76 5.40
CA PHE A 330 -3.68 8.85 6.37
C PHE A 330 -5.04 9.35 6.87
N ASP A 331 -6.16 8.90 6.31
CA ASP A 331 -7.49 9.31 6.78
C ASP A 331 -7.76 8.74 8.18
N ALA A 332 -8.45 9.49 9.05
CA ALA A 332 -8.75 9.04 10.41
C ALA A 332 -9.54 7.72 10.44
N ILE A 333 -10.40 7.51 9.44
CA ILE A 333 -11.27 6.33 9.31
C ILE A 333 -10.48 5.02 9.10
N ASP A 334 -9.26 5.10 8.56
CA ASP A 334 -8.44 3.91 8.26
C ASP A 334 -7.48 3.53 9.40
N SER A 335 -7.60 4.16 10.58
CA SER A 335 -6.69 3.94 11.71
C SER A 335 -6.54 2.49 12.16
N ILE A 336 -7.61 1.69 12.09
CA ILE A 336 -7.56 0.26 12.46
C ILE A 336 -6.82 -0.55 11.39
N ASN A 337 -7.07 -0.28 10.11
CA ASN A 337 -6.36 -0.95 9.01
C ASN A 337 -4.87 -0.61 9.02
N ARG A 338 -4.54 0.68 9.22
CA ARG A 338 -3.16 1.14 9.44
C ARG A 338 -2.43 0.36 10.53
N MET A 339 -3.10 0.12 11.66
CA MET A 339 -2.53 -0.69 12.73
C MET A 339 -2.22 -2.12 12.26
N HIS A 340 -3.15 -2.75 11.53
CA HIS A 340 -2.97 -4.12 11.04
C HIS A 340 -1.85 -4.24 10.00
N VAL A 341 -1.77 -3.35 9.02
CA VAL A 341 -0.68 -3.37 8.03
C VAL A 341 0.69 -3.15 8.68
N ASN A 342 0.79 -2.20 9.63
CA ASN A 342 2.03 -1.95 10.36
C ASN A 342 2.46 -3.16 11.20
N GLN A 343 1.51 -3.89 11.81
CA GLN A 343 1.81 -5.13 12.53
C GLN A 343 2.30 -6.25 11.60
N ALA A 344 1.73 -6.37 10.40
CA ALA A 344 2.14 -7.37 9.42
C ALA A 344 3.56 -7.09 8.89
N VAL A 345 3.86 -5.84 8.52
CA VAL A 345 5.18 -5.42 8.04
C VAL A 345 6.22 -5.54 9.16
N GLN A 346 5.89 -5.19 10.41
CA GLN A 346 6.80 -5.44 11.54
C GLN A 346 7.07 -6.93 11.74
N ALA A 347 6.05 -7.80 11.64
CA ALA A 347 6.23 -9.23 11.76
C ALA A 347 7.11 -9.80 10.62
N SER A 348 6.97 -9.27 9.40
CA SER A 348 7.83 -9.59 8.25
C SER A 348 9.29 -9.23 8.56
N ALA A 349 9.57 -7.99 8.96
CA ALA A 349 10.95 -7.56 9.28
C ALA A 349 11.56 -8.29 10.48
N ASP A 350 10.78 -8.56 11.54
CA ASP A 350 11.25 -9.34 12.70
C ASP A 350 11.64 -10.77 12.31
N GLU A 351 10.93 -11.39 11.37
CA GLU A 351 11.23 -12.74 10.87
C GLU A 351 12.57 -12.81 10.12
N ILE A 352 12.95 -11.74 9.40
CA ILE A 352 14.28 -11.60 8.78
C ILE A 352 15.38 -11.64 9.85
N PHE A 353 15.23 -10.86 10.92
CA PHE A 353 16.23 -10.85 11.99
C PHE A 353 16.26 -12.17 12.76
N ALA A 354 15.09 -12.79 12.98
CA ALA A 354 15.01 -14.11 13.60
C ALA A 354 15.70 -15.19 12.76
N ALA A 355 15.55 -15.16 11.44
CA ALA A 355 16.26 -16.04 10.51
C ALA A 355 17.77 -15.78 10.52
N TYR A 356 18.19 -14.51 10.54
CA TYR A 356 19.60 -14.13 10.71
C TYR A 356 20.19 -14.66 12.01
N LEU A 357 19.50 -14.53 13.15
CA LEU A 357 20.02 -15.01 14.43
C LEU A 357 20.04 -16.53 14.53
N SER A 358 18.99 -17.21 14.04
CA SER A 358 18.83 -18.66 14.17
C SER A 358 19.58 -19.44 13.09
N GLY A 359 19.72 -18.89 11.89
CA GLY A 359 20.19 -19.61 10.70
C GLY A 359 19.15 -20.58 10.15
N ILE A 360 17.88 -20.43 10.54
CA ILE A 360 16.78 -21.32 10.21
C ILE A 360 15.74 -20.55 9.41
N ALA A 361 15.31 -21.12 8.28
CA ALA A 361 14.22 -20.57 7.48
C ALA A 361 12.88 -21.17 7.94
N PRO A 362 11.87 -20.37 8.29
CA PRO A 362 10.50 -20.86 8.40
C PRO A 362 10.01 -21.40 7.05
N SER A 363 9.07 -22.34 7.08
CA SER A 363 8.41 -22.79 5.86
C SER A 363 7.55 -21.66 5.27
N PRO A 364 7.51 -21.46 3.94
CA PRO A 364 6.82 -20.31 3.34
C PRO A 364 5.33 -20.16 3.71
N GLY A 365 4.62 -21.27 3.94
CA GLY A 365 3.22 -21.22 4.41
C GLY A 365 3.04 -20.83 5.88
N ASN A 366 4.12 -20.65 6.63
CA ASN A 366 4.13 -20.35 8.06
C ASN A 366 4.78 -18.99 8.37
N PHE A 367 5.07 -18.17 7.36
CA PHE A 367 5.64 -16.83 7.59
C PHE A 367 4.75 -16.02 8.53
N ALA A 368 5.37 -15.27 9.44
CA ALA A 368 4.69 -14.63 10.56
C ALA A 368 3.60 -13.65 10.11
N ALA A 369 3.87 -12.87 9.05
CA ALA A 369 2.94 -11.88 8.52
C ALA A 369 1.64 -12.50 7.95
N LEU A 370 1.66 -13.77 7.50
CA LEU A 370 0.50 -14.41 6.87
C LEU A 370 -0.71 -14.52 7.81
N LYS A 371 -0.47 -14.60 9.12
CA LYS A 371 -1.56 -14.65 10.11
C LYS A 371 -2.29 -13.33 10.26
N LYS A 372 -1.62 -12.22 9.91
CA LYS A 372 -2.15 -10.85 10.03
C LYS A 372 -2.96 -10.41 8.81
N LEU A 373 -2.82 -11.12 7.69
CA LEU A 373 -3.48 -10.79 6.43
C LEU A 373 -5.01 -10.88 6.53
N PRO A 374 -5.73 -10.00 5.82
CA PRO A 374 -7.12 -10.26 5.45
C PRO A 374 -7.29 -11.63 4.78
N ASP A 375 -8.34 -12.34 5.18
CA ASP A 375 -8.81 -13.57 4.55
C ASP A 375 -9.37 -13.24 3.16
N LEU A 376 -8.57 -13.50 2.13
CA LEU A 376 -8.90 -13.22 0.73
C LEU A 376 -10.19 -13.92 0.28
N GLN A 377 -10.47 -15.12 0.79
CA GLN A 377 -11.70 -15.85 0.45
C GLN A 377 -12.92 -15.23 1.15
N ALA A 378 -12.76 -14.73 2.37
CA ALA A 378 -13.81 -13.97 3.03
C ALA A 378 -14.10 -12.63 2.32
N ALA A 379 -13.08 -11.96 1.78
CA ALA A 379 -13.26 -10.71 1.03
C ALA A 379 -14.09 -10.89 -0.26
N LEU A 380 -14.05 -12.08 -0.88
CA LEU A 380 -14.90 -12.44 -2.02
C LEU A 380 -16.38 -12.61 -1.63
N ASN A 381 -16.68 -12.86 -0.35
CA ASN A 381 -18.04 -13.07 0.11
C ASN A 381 -18.76 -11.72 0.28
N PRO A 382 -19.88 -11.47 -0.42
CA PRO A 382 -20.65 -10.24 -0.23
C PRO A 382 -21.38 -10.18 1.11
N ALA A 383 -21.45 -11.27 1.88
CA ALA A 383 -22.08 -11.24 3.20
C ALA A 383 -21.31 -10.31 4.14
N GLY A 384 -21.95 -9.19 4.52
CA GLY A 384 -21.33 -8.15 5.33
C GLY A 384 -20.45 -7.17 4.54
N ASN A 385 -20.55 -7.14 3.21
CA ASN A 385 -19.94 -6.12 2.37
C ASN A 385 -20.96 -5.64 1.32
N PHE A 386 -20.73 -4.46 0.74
CA PHE A 386 -21.48 -4.10 -0.45
C PHE A 386 -21.12 -5.05 -1.62
N SER A 387 -22.07 -5.21 -2.54
CA SER A 387 -21.96 -6.12 -3.68
C SER A 387 -20.72 -5.75 -4.51
N PRO A 388 -19.90 -6.66 -5.04
CA PRO A 388 -18.76 -6.29 -5.87
C PRO A 388 -19.22 -5.76 -7.25
N LEU A 389 -18.46 -4.86 -7.86
CA LEU A 389 -18.77 -4.37 -9.22
C LEU A 389 -18.52 -5.46 -10.26
N PHE A 390 -17.47 -6.27 -10.07
CA PHE A 390 -17.16 -7.45 -10.85
C PHE A 390 -16.89 -8.64 -9.93
N LYS A 391 -17.35 -9.84 -10.29
CA LYS A 391 -17.04 -11.08 -9.58
C LYS A 391 -16.81 -12.23 -10.55
N VAL A 392 -16.02 -13.22 -10.15
CA VAL A 392 -15.82 -14.44 -10.92
C VAL A 392 -16.79 -15.51 -10.42
N GLU A 393 -17.49 -16.17 -11.35
CA GLU A 393 -18.36 -17.32 -11.04
C GLU A 393 -18.14 -18.40 -12.11
N GLY A 394 -17.52 -19.52 -11.71
CA GLY A 394 -17.03 -20.52 -12.65
C GLY A 394 -15.99 -19.92 -13.61
N SER A 395 -16.24 -20.00 -14.92
CA SER A 395 -15.38 -19.41 -15.96
C SER A 395 -15.82 -18.03 -16.43
N LYS A 396 -16.84 -17.43 -15.81
CA LYS A 396 -17.41 -16.15 -16.22
C LYS A 396 -16.99 -15.03 -15.28
N VAL A 397 -16.74 -13.86 -15.86
CA VAL A 397 -16.69 -12.60 -15.11
C VAL A 397 -18.08 -11.96 -15.19
N LEU A 398 -18.72 -11.84 -14.05
CA LEU A 398 -20.03 -11.23 -13.89
C LEU A 398 -19.85 -9.77 -13.47
N ARG A 399 -20.72 -8.89 -13.95
CA ARG A 399 -20.78 -7.47 -13.57
C ARG A 399 -22.06 -7.20 -12.79
N ARG A 400 -22.01 -6.32 -11.80
CA ARG A 400 -23.21 -5.78 -11.13
C ARG A 400 -24.20 -5.25 -12.16
N LYS A 401 -25.49 -5.59 -12.03
CA LYS A 401 -26.51 -5.24 -13.03
C LYS A 401 -26.75 -3.74 -13.06
N ASP A 402 -27.13 -3.15 -11.94
CA ASP A 402 -27.13 -1.72 -11.69
C ASP A 402 -25.80 -1.31 -11.07
N VAL A 403 -24.89 -0.80 -11.91
CA VAL A 403 -23.56 -0.37 -11.45
C VAL A 403 -23.64 0.76 -10.43
N ASN A 404 -24.68 1.59 -10.45
CA ASN A 404 -24.78 2.75 -9.56
C ASN A 404 -25.41 2.42 -8.19
N ASN A 405 -25.76 1.15 -7.94
CA ASN A 405 -26.30 0.71 -6.66
C ASN A 405 -25.32 -0.27 -5.99
N LEU A 406 -24.63 0.17 -4.94
CA LEU A 406 -23.68 -0.64 -4.16
C LEU A 406 -24.32 -1.90 -3.56
N ASN A 407 -25.63 -1.87 -3.31
CA ASN A 407 -26.36 -2.99 -2.73
C ASN A 407 -27.02 -3.90 -3.77
N ASP A 408 -26.85 -3.64 -5.08
CA ASP A 408 -27.42 -4.52 -6.11
C ASP A 408 -26.64 -5.84 -6.18
N THR A 409 -27.24 -6.91 -5.68
CA THR A 409 -26.69 -8.26 -5.71
C THR A 409 -26.96 -8.99 -7.03
N ALA A 410 -27.80 -8.42 -7.90
CA ALA A 410 -28.03 -8.98 -9.23
C ALA A 410 -26.81 -8.75 -10.12
N THR A 411 -26.44 -9.79 -10.87
CA THR A 411 -25.30 -9.76 -11.79
C THR A 411 -25.70 -10.17 -13.18
N VAL A 412 -24.95 -9.69 -14.17
CA VAL A 412 -25.10 -10.01 -15.59
C VAL A 412 -23.80 -10.58 -16.15
N ASP A 413 -23.91 -11.51 -17.11
CA ASP A 413 -22.78 -12.05 -17.88
C ASP A 413 -22.75 -11.53 -19.33
N ASP A 414 -23.80 -10.87 -19.80
CA ASP A 414 -23.95 -10.29 -21.13
C ASP A 414 -23.58 -8.79 -21.16
N TRP A 415 -22.36 -8.47 -20.76
CA TRP A 415 -21.86 -7.09 -20.72
C TRP A 415 -20.62 -6.92 -21.60
N TRP A 416 -20.33 -5.67 -22.00
CA TRP A 416 -19.21 -5.34 -22.89
C TRP A 416 -18.31 -4.29 -22.26
N GLY A 417 -16.99 -4.41 -22.42
CA GLY A 417 -16.03 -3.50 -21.79
C GLY A 417 -16.28 -2.02 -22.10
N TRP A 418 -16.57 -1.68 -23.36
CA TRP A 418 -16.83 -0.29 -23.76
C TRP A 418 -18.13 0.26 -23.20
N SER A 419 -19.21 -0.52 -23.20
CA SER A 419 -20.48 -0.06 -22.61
C SER A 419 -20.35 0.10 -21.10
N THR A 420 -19.65 -0.81 -20.43
CA THR A 420 -19.33 -0.70 -19.00
C THR A 420 -18.49 0.55 -18.73
N TYR A 421 -17.44 0.82 -19.50
CA TYR A 421 -16.65 2.04 -19.35
C TYR A 421 -17.50 3.31 -19.48
N LEU A 422 -18.41 3.37 -20.46
CA LEU A 422 -19.31 4.52 -20.64
C LEU A 422 -20.29 4.71 -19.49
N LEU A 423 -20.70 3.63 -18.82
CA LEU A 423 -21.52 3.70 -17.60
C LEU A 423 -20.72 4.19 -16.38
N LEU A 424 -19.42 3.90 -16.34
CA LEU A 424 -18.54 4.21 -15.21
C LEU A 424 -17.73 5.50 -15.38
N LYS A 425 -17.69 6.13 -16.56
CA LYS A 425 -16.87 7.34 -16.76
C LYS A 425 -17.24 8.52 -15.85
N ASP A 426 -18.49 8.57 -15.37
CA ASP A 426 -19.02 9.55 -14.43
C ASP A 426 -19.51 8.85 -13.14
N TYR A 427 -18.71 7.91 -12.62
CA TYR A 427 -19.15 6.98 -11.58
C TYR A 427 -19.32 7.63 -10.19
N HIS A 428 -20.57 7.63 -9.72
CA HIS A 428 -20.94 8.07 -8.37
C HIS A 428 -22.00 7.11 -7.80
N PRO A 429 -21.59 5.91 -7.36
CA PRO A 429 -22.54 4.92 -6.88
C PRO A 429 -23.22 5.37 -5.59
N THR A 430 -24.43 4.88 -5.39
CA THR A 430 -25.29 5.11 -4.23
C THR A 430 -25.55 3.81 -3.49
N GLY A 431 -25.94 3.89 -2.22
CA GLY A 431 -26.27 2.73 -1.40
C GLY A 431 -25.49 2.70 -0.09
N ASN A 432 -25.81 1.71 0.73
CA ASN A 432 -25.18 1.47 2.01
C ASN A 432 -23.87 0.70 1.81
N VAL A 433 -22.84 1.14 2.52
CA VAL A 433 -21.51 0.53 2.51
C VAL A 433 -21.32 -0.48 3.65
N ALA A 434 -22.25 -0.49 4.61
CA ALA A 434 -22.18 -1.24 5.87
C ALA A 434 -22.35 -2.75 5.69
#